data_AF-A0A5B8YRZ2-F1
#
_entry.id   AF-A0A5B8YRZ2-F1
#
_cell.length_a   1.000
_cell.length_b   1.000
_cell.length_c   1.000
_cell.angle_alpha   90.00
_cell.angle_beta   90.00
_cell.angle_gamma   90.00
#
_symmetry.space_group_name_H-M   'P 1'
#
loop_
_entity.id
_entity.type
_entity.pdbx_description
1 polymer ?
#
loop_
_entity_poly.entity_id
_entity_poly.type
_entity_poly.pdbx_seq_one_letter_code
_entity_poly.pdbx_strand_id
1 'polypeptide(L)'
;MKFWKYLIPLLLLPGSCGDKEEARIPQFTAEVPSQILKEHTYFLNQLKPLTAYEDSTGIVARELYNLLEFHFKEEEDYVLPPLGILQLLANGELPEESGKILKLTEKFRKNESVMLAEHQMIKHFMSKMMNYAATENPGEISGYEKELEKHSELEETILFPTVLLIGEYLKLKEREFDN
;
A
#
# COMPACT_ATOMS: atom_id res chain seq x y z
N MET A 1 1.77 -22.13 -86.53
CA MET A 1 3.00 -22.15 -85.70
C MET A 1 2.95 -20.96 -84.74
N LYS A 2 3.10 -21.22 -83.43
CA LYS A 2 2.88 -20.30 -82.30
C LYS A 2 4.01 -19.26 -82.17
N PHE A 3 3.67 -17.99 -81.92
CA PHE A 3 4.53 -16.98 -81.26
C PHE A 3 3.61 -15.94 -80.58
N TRP A 4 3.59 -15.89 -79.23
CA TRP A 4 4.01 -14.77 -78.35
C TRP A 4 3.10 -13.50 -78.42
N LYS A 5 2.70 -12.80 -77.34
CA LYS A 5 3.10 -12.76 -75.93
C LYS A 5 2.19 -11.74 -75.18
N TYR A 6 2.02 -11.95 -73.87
CA TYR A 6 1.63 -10.99 -72.81
C TYR A 6 0.19 -10.47 -72.72
N LEU A 7 -0.46 -10.87 -71.62
CA LEU A 7 -1.25 -9.97 -70.78
C LEU A 7 -1.04 -10.40 -69.32
N ILE A 8 -0.49 -9.48 -68.53
CA ILE A 8 -0.31 -9.54 -67.08
C ILE A 8 -1.72 -9.39 -66.44
N PRO A 9 -2.03 -10.12 -65.36
CA PRO A 9 -2.37 -9.37 -64.15
C PRO A 9 -1.81 -9.96 -62.84
N LEU A 10 -1.30 -9.02 -62.06
CA LEU A 10 -1.52 -8.84 -60.61
C LEU A 10 -0.94 -9.89 -59.66
N LEU A 11 0.27 -9.59 -59.16
CA LEU A 11 0.73 -10.05 -57.85
C LEU A 11 -0.27 -9.59 -56.78
N LEU A 12 -0.82 -10.53 -56.03
CA LEU A 12 -1.31 -10.30 -54.67
C LEU A 12 -0.26 -10.87 -53.72
N LEU A 13 0.55 -9.97 -53.14
CA LEU A 13 1.30 -10.27 -51.93
C LEU A 13 0.30 -10.30 -50.78
N PRO A 14 0.25 -11.34 -49.93
CA PRO A 14 -0.43 -11.22 -48.65
C PRO A 14 0.35 -10.21 -47.82
N GLY A 15 -0.31 -9.09 -47.53
CA GLY A 15 0.18 -8.05 -46.64
C GLY A 15 0.48 -8.64 -45.27
N SER A 16 1.72 -8.43 -44.84
CA SER A 16 2.05 -8.33 -43.43
C SER A 16 1.19 -7.22 -42.82
N CYS A 17 0.26 -7.61 -41.96
CA CYS A 17 -0.16 -6.79 -40.84
C CYS A 17 0.14 -7.61 -39.61
N GLY A 18 1.37 -7.47 -39.10
CA GLY A 18 1.62 -7.78 -37.71
C GLY A 18 0.75 -6.82 -36.90
N ASP A 19 -0.18 -7.39 -36.14
CA ASP A 19 -0.79 -6.68 -35.04
C ASP A 19 0.35 -6.29 -34.10
N LYS A 20 0.80 -5.04 -34.22
CA LYS A 20 1.50 -4.39 -33.13
C LYS A 20 0.45 -4.27 -32.05
N GLU A 21 0.44 -5.24 -31.15
CA GLU A 21 -0.15 -5.09 -29.83
C GLU A 21 0.57 -3.90 -29.22
N GLU A 22 0.01 -2.72 -29.46
CA GLU A 22 0.38 -1.47 -28.83
C GLU A 22 0.20 -1.76 -27.35
N ALA A 23 1.31 -1.99 -26.66
CA ALA A 23 1.34 -2.39 -25.26
C ALA A 23 0.48 -1.39 -24.50
N ARG A 24 -0.75 -1.79 -24.15
CA ARG A 24 -1.62 -1.00 -23.30
C ARG A 24 -0.88 -0.95 -21.98
N ILE A 25 -0.27 0.21 -21.71
CA ILE A 25 0.26 0.50 -20.39
C ILE A 25 -0.94 0.35 -19.44
N PRO A 26 -0.92 -0.62 -18.51
CA PRO A 26 -2.01 -0.76 -17.57
C PRO A 26 -2.12 0.54 -16.79
N GLN A 27 -3.28 1.19 -16.90
CA GLN A 27 -3.59 2.37 -16.09
C GLN A 27 -3.76 1.90 -14.64
N PHE A 28 -2.67 1.90 -13.88
CA PHE A 28 -2.64 1.44 -12.50
C PHE A 28 -2.72 2.64 -11.55
N THR A 29 -3.77 2.69 -10.74
CA THR A 29 -3.90 3.62 -9.61
C THR A 29 -3.18 3.05 -8.40
N ALA A 30 -2.31 3.85 -7.78
CA ALA A 30 -1.64 3.46 -6.54
C ALA A 30 -2.70 3.33 -5.43
N GLU A 31 -2.99 2.10 -5.02
CA GLU A 31 -3.96 1.74 -3.98
C GLU A 31 -3.27 0.95 -2.88
N VAL A 32 -3.79 1.07 -1.65
CA VAL A 32 -3.30 0.29 -0.51
C VAL A 32 -3.53 -1.19 -0.78
N PRO A 33 -2.51 -2.06 -0.64
CA PRO A 33 -2.69 -3.49 -0.77
C PRO A 33 -3.82 -4.02 0.13
N SER A 34 -4.80 -4.70 -0.46
CA SER A 34 -6.04 -5.12 0.24
C SER A 34 -5.81 -5.98 1.49
N GLN A 35 -4.67 -6.67 1.59
CA GLN A 35 -4.33 -7.45 2.77
C GLN A 35 -4.08 -6.56 4.00
N ILE A 36 -3.49 -5.38 3.81
CA ILE A 36 -3.22 -4.42 4.88
C ILE A 36 -4.54 -3.78 5.34
N LEU A 37 -5.40 -3.37 4.40
CA LEU A 37 -6.74 -2.84 4.72
C LEU A 37 -7.59 -3.80 5.57
N LYS A 38 -7.50 -5.11 5.29
CA LYS A 38 -8.19 -6.14 6.08
C LYS A 38 -7.64 -6.23 7.50
N GLU A 39 -6.33 -6.07 7.67
CA GLU A 39 -5.67 -6.08 8.96
C GLU A 39 -6.04 -4.86 9.81
N HIS A 40 -6.05 -3.65 9.22
CA HIS A 40 -6.54 -2.43 9.88
C HIS A 40 -7.99 -2.60 10.34
N THR A 41 -8.84 -3.09 9.44
CA THR A 41 -10.25 -3.37 9.74
C THR A 41 -10.40 -4.40 10.86
N TYR A 42 -9.56 -5.43 10.88
CA TYR A 42 -9.54 -6.44 11.93
C TYR A 42 -9.23 -5.81 13.29
N PHE A 43 -8.17 -5.00 13.40
CA PHE A 43 -7.79 -4.35 14.66
C PHE A 43 -8.90 -3.45 15.20
N LEU A 44 -9.44 -2.57 14.35
CA LEU A 44 -10.55 -1.70 14.75
C LEU A 44 -11.78 -2.50 15.20
N ASN A 45 -12.12 -3.60 14.51
CA ASN A 45 -13.27 -4.42 14.87
C ASN A 45 -13.08 -5.18 16.18
N GLN A 46 -11.86 -5.63 16.51
CA GLN A 46 -11.58 -6.27 17.79
C GLN A 46 -11.65 -5.28 18.96
N LEU A 47 -11.19 -4.04 18.76
CA LEU A 47 -11.16 -3.01 19.80
C LEU A 47 -12.53 -2.36 20.04
N LYS A 48 -13.36 -2.26 18.99
CA LYS A 48 -14.64 -1.53 19.02
C LYS A 48 -15.59 -1.96 20.16
N PRO A 49 -15.83 -3.26 20.45
CA PRO A 49 -16.72 -3.67 21.54
C PRO A 49 -16.28 -3.13 22.90
N LEU A 50 -14.98 -3.08 23.17
CA LEU A 50 -14.40 -2.63 24.44
C LEU A 50 -14.64 -1.14 24.67
N THR A 51 -14.79 -0.36 23.60
CA THR A 51 -15.09 1.08 23.69
C THR A 51 -16.45 1.37 24.35
N ALA A 52 -17.32 0.37 24.47
CA ALA A 52 -18.61 0.50 25.15
C ALA A 52 -18.51 0.34 26.68
N TYR A 53 -17.37 -0.07 27.23
CA TYR A 53 -17.25 -0.31 28.66
C TYR A 53 -17.20 1.01 29.44
N GLU A 54 -17.88 1.04 30.60
CA GLU A 54 -17.93 2.21 31.47
C GLU A 54 -16.77 2.22 32.50
N ASP A 55 -15.91 1.21 32.48
CA ASP A 55 -14.74 1.04 33.35
C ASP A 55 -13.45 1.66 32.78
N SER A 56 -12.32 1.41 33.45
CA SER A 56 -11.01 1.92 33.03
C SER A 56 -10.60 1.34 31.68
N THR A 57 -10.88 0.07 31.45
CA THR A 57 -10.66 -0.63 30.17
C THR A 57 -11.34 0.12 29.03
N GLY A 58 -12.63 0.44 29.17
CA GLY A 58 -13.38 1.15 28.15
C GLY A 58 -12.87 2.57 27.88
N ILE A 59 -12.45 3.29 28.93
CA ILE A 59 -11.85 4.64 28.78
C ILE A 59 -10.61 4.56 27.90
N VAL A 60 -9.70 3.65 28.20
CA VAL A 60 -8.44 3.51 27.44
C VAL A 60 -8.69 2.92 26.06
N ALA A 61 -9.65 2.01 25.90
CA ALA A 61 -10.02 1.44 24.61
C ALA A 61 -10.52 2.52 23.63
N ARG A 62 -11.30 3.51 24.10
CA ARG A 62 -11.73 4.65 23.28
C ARG A 62 -10.56 5.49 22.78
N GLU A 63 -9.61 5.80 23.67
CA GLU A 63 -8.40 6.56 23.31
C GLU A 63 -7.57 5.79 22.27
N LEU A 64 -7.34 4.50 22.51
CA LEU A 64 -6.61 3.63 21.57
C LEU A 64 -7.33 3.49 20.22
N TYR A 65 -8.66 3.38 20.23
CA TYR A 65 -9.46 3.24 19.00
C TYR A 65 -9.34 4.49 18.13
N ASN A 66 -9.51 5.68 18.73
CA ASN A 66 -9.40 6.94 18.01
C ASN A 66 -7.99 7.15 17.45
N LEU A 67 -6.97 6.77 18.22
CA LEU A 67 -5.57 6.85 17.78
C LEU A 67 -5.30 5.90 16.59
N LEU A 68 -5.77 4.65 16.67
CA LEU A 68 -5.62 3.69 15.57
C LEU A 68 -6.41 4.09 14.33
N GLU A 69 -7.65 4.54 14.48
CA GLU A 69 -8.47 5.00 13.35
C GLU A 69 -7.79 6.17 12.64
N PHE A 70 -7.26 7.14 13.39
CA PHE A 70 -6.51 8.26 12.82
C PHE A 70 -5.23 7.79 12.12
N HIS A 71 -4.43 6.97 12.79
CA HIS A 71 -3.16 6.47 12.28
C HIS A 71 -3.36 5.68 10.98
N PHE A 72 -4.23 4.66 10.99
CA PHE A 72 -4.54 3.86 9.80
C PHE A 72 -5.09 4.71 8.66
N LYS A 73 -5.88 5.75 8.96
CA LYS A 73 -6.38 6.67 7.94
C LYS A 73 -5.24 7.43 7.25
N GLU A 74 -4.26 7.90 8.02
CA GLU A 74 -3.08 8.57 7.45
C GLU A 74 -2.26 7.61 6.59
N GLU A 75 -2.07 6.38 7.07
CA GLU A 75 -1.36 5.36 6.33
C GLU A 75 -2.02 5.03 5.00
N GLU A 76 -3.33 4.83 5.03
CA GLU A 76 -4.15 4.52 3.87
C GLU A 76 -4.24 5.68 2.88
N ASP A 77 -4.20 6.92 3.37
CA ASP A 77 -4.28 8.11 2.53
C ASP A 77 -2.98 8.40 1.78
N TYR A 78 -1.83 8.17 2.40
CA TYR A 78 -0.57 8.62 1.80
C TYR A 78 0.69 7.82 2.08
N VAL A 79 0.69 6.89 3.04
CA VAL A 79 1.88 6.09 3.33
C VAL A 79 1.93 4.83 2.49
N LEU A 80 0.87 4.03 2.54
CA LEU A 80 0.81 2.68 1.96
C LEU A 80 0.32 2.61 0.50
N PRO A 81 -0.38 3.59 -0.10
CA PRO A 81 -0.76 3.50 -1.51
C PRO A 81 0.41 3.24 -2.50
N PRO A 82 1.63 3.79 -2.31
CA PRO A 82 2.78 3.44 -3.13
C PRO A 82 3.09 1.95 -3.20
N LEU A 83 2.76 1.15 -2.17
CA LEU A 83 2.96 -0.31 -2.21
C LEU A 83 2.11 -1.01 -3.27
N GLY A 84 1.01 -0.39 -3.70
CA GLY A 84 0.13 -0.94 -4.74
C GLY A 84 0.85 -1.20 -6.06
N ILE A 85 1.86 -0.40 -6.40
CA ILE A 85 2.58 -0.53 -7.68
C ILE A 85 3.70 -1.59 -7.67
N LEU A 86 3.92 -2.30 -6.57
CA LEU A 86 5.06 -3.23 -6.46
C LEU A 86 5.08 -4.32 -7.55
N GLN A 87 3.91 -4.84 -7.95
CA GLN A 87 3.84 -5.84 -9.03
C GLN A 87 4.23 -5.24 -10.39
N LEU A 88 3.80 -4.00 -10.65
CA LEU A 88 4.16 -3.25 -11.86
C LEU A 88 5.68 -3.05 -11.93
N LEU A 89 6.28 -2.56 -10.83
CA LEU A 89 7.72 -2.36 -10.74
C LEU A 89 8.51 -3.66 -10.87
N ALA A 90 8.01 -4.76 -10.31
CA ALA A 90 8.63 -6.08 -10.43
C ALA A 90 8.67 -6.59 -11.88
N ASN A 91 7.73 -6.16 -12.73
CA ASN A 91 7.71 -6.45 -14.16
C ASN A 91 8.60 -5.51 -14.99
N GLY A 92 9.26 -4.53 -14.35
CA GLY A 92 10.07 -3.51 -15.02
C GLY A 92 9.24 -2.40 -15.66
N GLU A 93 7.96 -2.30 -15.32
CA GLU A 93 7.04 -1.29 -15.81
C GLU A 93 6.97 -0.08 -14.87
N LEU A 94 6.73 1.11 -15.41
CA LEU A 94 6.55 2.33 -14.65
C LEU A 94 5.10 2.81 -14.72
N PRO A 95 4.53 3.31 -13.61
CA PRO A 95 3.17 3.80 -13.62
C PRO A 95 3.09 5.13 -14.37
N GLU A 96 2.03 5.32 -15.15
CA GLU A 96 1.76 6.58 -15.86
C GLU A 96 1.74 7.78 -14.88
N GLU A 97 1.27 7.55 -13.66
CA GLU A 97 1.16 8.58 -12.61
C GLU A 97 2.35 8.59 -11.63
N SER A 98 3.57 8.23 -12.08
CA SER A 98 4.79 8.21 -11.26
C SER A 98 4.99 9.50 -10.43
N GLY A 99 4.70 10.67 -11.01
CA GLY A 99 4.79 11.95 -10.31
C GLY A 99 3.81 12.12 -9.14
N LYS A 100 2.65 11.46 -9.14
CA LYS A 100 1.73 11.45 -7.98
C LYS A 100 2.29 10.55 -6.88
N ILE A 101 2.83 9.39 -7.24
CA ILE A 101 3.41 8.43 -6.29
C ILE A 101 4.63 9.05 -5.60
N LEU A 102 5.48 9.74 -6.34
CA LEU A 102 6.61 10.50 -5.79
C LEU A 102 6.16 11.53 -4.74
N LYS A 103 5.04 12.23 -4.96
CA LYS A 103 4.50 13.16 -3.96
C LYS A 103 4.07 12.45 -2.68
N LEU A 104 3.49 11.26 -2.78
CA LEU A 104 3.11 10.46 -1.60
C LEU A 104 4.36 10.02 -0.84
N THR A 105 5.36 9.45 -1.53
CA THR A 105 6.61 9.01 -0.88
C THR A 105 7.37 10.16 -0.24
N GLU A 106 7.37 11.35 -0.84
CA GLU A 106 7.98 12.55 -0.24
C GLU A 106 7.17 13.11 0.92
N LYS A 107 5.84 13.02 0.87
CA LYS A 107 4.99 13.35 2.03
C LYS A 107 5.29 12.39 3.17
N PHE A 108 5.36 11.09 2.92
CA PHE A 108 5.72 10.10 3.92
C PHE A 108 7.10 10.37 4.50
N ARG A 109 8.14 10.56 3.67
CA ARG A 109 9.50 10.88 4.12
C ARG A 109 9.57 12.06 5.10
N LYS A 110 8.73 13.08 4.91
CA LYS A 110 8.68 14.27 5.79
C LYS A 110 7.95 14.00 7.11
N ASN A 111 7.07 13.00 7.16
CA ASN A 111 6.22 12.68 8.30
C ASN A 111 6.56 11.33 8.96
N GLU A 112 7.59 10.62 8.48
CA GLU A 112 8.00 9.31 9.00
C GLU A 112 8.24 9.33 10.51
N SER A 113 8.90 10.37 11.04
CA SER A 113 9.13 10.50 12.48
C SER A 113 7.85 10.71 13.28
N VAL A 114 6.80 11.28 12.67
CA VAL A 114 5.48 11.42 13.29
C VAL A 114 4.80 10.05 13.37
N MET A 115 4.82 9.27 12.29
CA MET A 115 4.28 7.89 12.27
C MET A 115 4.94 7.01 13.35
N LEU A 116 6.26 7.08 13.48
CA LEU A 116 6.99 6.34 14.52
C LEU A 116 6.64 6.82 15.94
N ALA A 117 6.37 8.11 16.14
CA ALA A 117 5.91 8.63 17.43
C ALA A 117 4.49 8.14 17.74
N GLU A 118 3.63 8.02 16.72
CA GLU A 118 2.28 7.45 16.87
C GLU A 118 2.34 5.97 17.27
N HIS A 119 3.22 5.16 16.67
CA HIS A 119 3.46 3.77 17.11
C HIS A 119 3.83 3.68 18.60
N GLN A 120 4.66 4.61 19.10
CA GLN A 120 5.00 4.66 20.52
C GLN A 120 3.80 4.99 21.40
N MET A 121 2.93 5.91 20.96
CA MET A 121 1.69 6.23 21.68
C MET A 121 0.72 5.04 21.66
N ILE A 122 0.55 4.38 20.50
CA ILE A 122 -0.26 3.17 20.35
C ILE A 122 0.20 2.09 21.32
N LYS A 123 1.52 1.81 21.37
CA LYS A 123 2.10 0.83 22.31
C LYS A 123 1.82 1.21 23.77
N HIS A 124 1.92 2.49 24.12
CA HIS A 124 1.61 2.95 25.47
C HIS A 124 0.15 2.71 25.84
N PHE A 125 -0.80 3.14 25.00
CA PHE A 125 -2.23 2.96 25.24
C PHE A 125 -2.64 1.49 25.25
N MET A 126 -2.05 0.68 24.36
CA MET A 126 -2.23 -0.77 24.34
C MET A 126 -1.83 -1.38 25.68
N SER A 127 -0.60 -1.13 26.15
CA SER A 127 -0.11 -1.67 27.41
C SER A 127 -0.99 -1.27 28.60
N LYS A 128 -1.42 -0.01 28.62
CA LYS A 128 -2.35 0.49 29.65
C LYS A 128 -3.70 -0.22 29.61
N MET A 129 -4.27 -0.43 28.42
CA MET A 129 -5.53 -1.15 28.25
C MET A 129 -5.41 -2.61 28.71
N MET A 130 -4.34 -3.32 28.32
CA MET A 130 -4.08 -4.70 28.73
C MET A 130 -4.01 -4.85 30.25
N ASN A 131 -3.38 -3.89 30.94
CA ASN A 131 -3.28 -3.90 32.40
C ASN A 131 -4.65 -3.75 33.08
N TYR A 132 -5.52 -2.86 32.59
CA TYR A 132 -6.87 -2.74 33.14
C TYR A 132 -7.73 -3.96 32.82
N ALA A 133 -7.70 -4.42 31.56
CA ALA A 133 -8.45 -5.59 31.11
C ALA A 133 -8.07 -6.86 31.89
N ALA A 134 -6.79 -7.03 32.27
CA ALA A 134 -6.37 -8.17 33.09
C ALA A 134 -7.07 -8.23 34.46
N THR A 135 -7.51 -7.09 34.99
CA THR A 135 -8.20 -7.00 36.29
C THR A 135 -9.72 -6.91 36.16
N GLU A 136 -10.21 -6.20 35.14
CA GLU A 136 -11.64 -5.88 34.96
C GLU A 136 -12.34 -6.90 34.05
N ASN A 137 -11.64 -7.40 33.02
CA ASN A 137 -12.21 -8.19 31.92
C ASN A 137 -11.24 -9.31 31.45
N PRO A 138 -10.90 -10.29 32.31
CA PRO A 138 -9.83 -11.24 32.03
C PRO A 138 -10.17 -12.15 30.83
N GLY A 139 -9.32 -12.09 29.80
CA GLY A 139 -9.33 -13.02 28.66
C GLY A 139 -10.00 -12.50 27.38
N GLU A 140 -10.66 -11.36 27.41
CA GLU A 140 -11.42 -10.86 26.25
C GLU A 140 -10.55 -10.42 25.07
N ILE A 141 -9.28 -10.08 25.33
CA ILE A 141 -8.39 -9.43 24.33
C ILE A 141 -7.03 -10.13 24.19
N SER A 142 -6.96 -11.38 24.67
CA SER A 142 -5.70 -12.14 24.71
C SER A 142 -5.09 -12.25 23.30
N GLY A 143 -3.84 -11.84 23.17
CA GLY A 143 -3.10 -11.90 21.90
C GLY A 143 -3.18 -10.64 21.04
N TYR A 144 -4.14 -9.74 21.29
CA TYR A 144 -4.32 -8.51 20.50
C TYR A 144 -3.07 -7.60 20.51
N GLU A 145 -2.44 -7.41 21.68
CA GLU A 145 -1.17 -6.66 21.80
C GLU A 145 -0.09 -7.23 20.89
N LYS A 146 0.07 -8.55 20.90
CA LYS A 146 1.13 -9.24 20.13
C LYS A 146 0.86 -9.17 18.62
N GLU A 147 -0.40 -9.19 18.22
CA GLU A 147 -0.77 -9.04 16.81
C GLU A 147 -0.51 -7.61 16.34
N LEU A 148 -0.89 -6.60 17.12
CA LEU A 148 -0.62 -5.21 16.75
C LEU A 148 0.88 -4.88 16.78
N GLU A 149 1.65 -5.42 17.73
CA GLU A 149 3.11 -5.23 17.76
C GLU A 149 3.77 -5.81 16.50
N LYS A 150 3.34 -6.99 16.03
CA LYS A 150 3.84 -7.56 14.77
C LYS A 150 3.51 -6.72 13.55
N HIS A 151 2.33 -6.10 13.54
CA HIS A 151 1.90 -5.22 12.46
C HIS A 151 2.78 -3.96 12.41
N SER A 152 2.99 -3.27 13.54
CA SER A 152 3.92 -2.15 13.61
C SER A 152 5.37 -2.55 13.27
N GLU A 153 5.83 -3.74 13.70
CA GLU A 153 7.14 -4.26 13.30
C GLU A 153 7.23 -4.48 11.78
N LEU A 154 6.19 -5.04 11.16
CA LEU A 154 6.12 -5.23 9.71
C LEU A 154 6.19 -3.89 8.97
N GLU A 155 5.48 -2.89 9.45
CA GLU A 155 5.49 -1.54 8.90
C GLU A 155 6.88 -0.91 8.97
N GLU A 156 7.43 -0.82 10.17
CA GLU A 156 8.71 -0.15 10.41
C GLU A 156 9.88 -0.84 9.71
N THR A 157 9.88 -2.17 9.65
CA THR A 157 11.03 -2.93 9.14
C THR A 157 10.94 -3.26 7.66
N ILE A 158 9.73 -3.30 7.09
CA ILE A 158 9.52 -3.71 5.69
C ILE A 158 8.72 -2.68 4.93
N LEU A 159 7.51 -2.33 5.35
CA LEU A 159 6.60 -1.57 4.50
C LEU A 159 7.05 -0.12 4.32
N PHE A 160 7.35 0.59 5.41
CA PHE A 160 7.82 1.98 5.38
C PHE A 160 9.14 2.14 4.61
N PRO A 161 10.19 1.34 4.85
CA PRO A 161 11.38 1.35 4.01
C PRO A 161 11.09 1.08 2.53
N THR A 162 10.14 0.18 2.24
CA THR A 162 9.73 -0.13 0.86
C THR A 162 9.06 1.07 0.19
N VAL A 163 8.19 1.79 0.89
CA VAL A 163 7.58 3.04 0.38
C VAL A 163 8.65 4.06 0.01
N LEU A 164 9.66 4.26 0.88
CA LEU A 164 10.77 5.16 0.59
C LEU A 164 11.62 4.67 -0.59
N LEU A 165 11.88 3.36 -0.66
CA LEU A 165 12.64 2.74 -1.76
C LEU A 165 11.94 2.92 -3.11
N ILE A 166 10.61 2.78 -3.16
CA ILE A 166 9.82 3.04 -4.36
C ILE A 166 10.04 4.48 -4.84
N GLY A 167 10.00 5.45 -3.92
CA GLY A 167 10.27 6.86 -4.25
C GLY A 167 11.66 7.07 -4.85
N GLU A 168 12.69 6.47 -4.25
CA GLU A 168 14.06 6.57 -4.77
C GLU A 168 14.23 5.85 -6.12
N TYR A 169 13.56 4.71 -6.31
CA TYR A 169 13.57 3.98 -7.57
C TYR A 169 12.97 4.79 -8.71
N LEU A 170 11.81 5.42 -8.49
CA LEU A 170 11.15 6.27 -9.49
C LEU A 170 12.03 7.48 -9.87
N LYS A 171 12.66 8.16 -8.89
CA LYS A 171 13.61 9.25 -9.17
C LYS A 171 14.84 8.79 -9.95
N LEU A 172 15.30 7.56 -9.72
CA LEU A 172 16.42 7.00 -10.49
C LEU A 172 15.99 6.79 -11.95
N LYS A 173 14.80 6.23 -12.18
CA LYS A 173 14.27 5.99 -13.51
C LYS A 173 13.97 7.26 -14.29
N GLU A 174 13.38 8.28 -13.68
CA GLU A 174 13.18 9.59 -14.33
C GLU A 174 14.50 10.17 -14.86
N ARG A 175 15.58 10.11 -14.07
CA ARG A 175 16.92 10.58 -14.48
C ARG A 175 17.55 9.77 -15.61
N GLU A 176 17.22 8.49 -15.75
CA GLU A 176 17.69 7.67 -16.88
C GLU A 176 17.01 8.06 -18.20
N PHE A 177 15.80 8.61 -18.17
CA PHE A 177 15.08 9.06 -19.39
C PHE A 177 15.40 10.50 -19.80
N ASP A 178 15.91 11.33 -18.88
CA ASP A 178 16.33 12.71 -19.15
C ASP A 178 17.76 12.83 -19.74
N ASN A 179 18.53 11.73 -19.80
CA ASN A 179 19.90 11.66 -20.35
C ASN A 179 19.96 10.86 -21.67
#